data_AF-A0A9Q0MQM9-F1
#
_entry.id   AF-A0A9Q0MQM9-F1
#
_cell.length_a   1.000
_cell.length_b   1.000
_cell.length_c   1.000
_cell.angle_alpha   90.00
_cell.angle_beta   90.00
_cell.angle_gamma   90.00
#
_symmetry.space_group_name_H-M   'P 1'
#
loop_
_entity.id
_entity.type
_entity.pdbx_description
1 polymer ?
#
loop_
_entity_poly.entity_id
_entity_poly.type
_entity_poly.pdbx_seq_one_letter_code
_entity_poly.pdbx_strand_id
1 'polypeptide(L)'
;MDRGTDARYIFDNRVKPLSGGYIGVVNRSQEDIVKGKDIKATLEFERDFFNKHDNAQLINRLKEEVRMHLTNLEKELNNFENVYPREKKDTIRLIFNIIYDLQQNFEIEMGSLSSNYIHNARLSHGAKIRHIFQEVLVCFSLIGSIQS
;
A
#
# COMPACT_ATOMS: atom_id res chain seq x y z
N MET A 1 -3.34 -19.27 -37.71
CA MET A 1 -1.97 -19.61 -37.31
C MET A 1 -1.60 -20.90 -38.03
N ASP A 2 -0.35 -20.99 -38.50
CA ASP A 2 0.13 -22.22 -39.12
C ASP A 2 0.22 -23.32 -38.07
N ARG A 3 -0.05 -24.57 -38.48
CA ARG A 3 0.05 -25.72 -37.59
C ARG A 3 1.47 -25.81 -37.03
N GLY A 4 1.60 -25.72 -35.70
CA GLY A 4 2.87 -25.79 -34.98
C GLY A 4 3.48 -24.44 -34.58
N THR A 5 2.87 -23.31 -34.95
CA THR A 5 3.31 -21.98 -34.49
C THR A 5 2.43 -21.50 -33.35
N ASP A 6 3.04 -21.09 -32.24
CA ASP A 6 2.35 -20.50 -31.08
C ASP A 6 2.80 -19.05 -30.85
N ALA A 7 1.85 -18.19 -30.48
CA ALA A 7 2.06 -16.77 -30.29
C ALA A 7 2.33 -16.38 -28.82
N ARG A 8 2.59 -17.36 -27.92
CA ARG A 8 2.88 -17.12 -26.48
C ARG A 8 3.91 -16.02 -26.25
N TYR A 9 5.04 -16.05 -26.96
CA TYR A 9 6.12 -15.07 -26.79
C TYR A 9 5.71 -13.63 -27.15
N ILE A 10 4.74 -13.48 -28.07
CA ILE A 10 4.17 -12.18 -28.43
C ILE A 10 3.26 -11.72 -27.30
N PHE A 11 2.36 -12.57 -26.81
CA PHE A 11 1.46 -12.23 -25.70
C PHE A 11 2.18 -11.96 -24.37
N ASP A 12 3.31 -12.62 -24.13
CA ASP A 12 4.20 -12.36 -22.98
C ASP A 12 5.02 -11.07 -23.14
N ASN A 13 4.79 -10.29 -24.19
CA ASN A 13 5.47 -9.02 -24.44
C ASN A 13 7.00 -9.16 -24.62
N ARG A 14 7.50 -10.36 -24.96
CA ARG A 14 8.95 -10.67 -25.05
C ARG A 14 9.55 -10.40 -26.42
N VAL A 15 8.74 -10.44 -27.48
CA VAL A 15 9.22 -10.19 -28.86
C VAL A 15 9.41 -8.70 -29.11
N LYS A 16 8.40 -7.89 -28.80
CA LYS A 16 8.47 -6.43 -28.88
C LYS A 16 7.66 -5.84 -27.73
N PRO A 17 8.31 -5.24 -26.73
CA PRO A 17 7.61 -4.77 -25.55
C PRO A 17 6.73 -3.55 -25.85
N LEU A 18 5.43 -3.67 -25.62
CA LEU A 18 4.44 -2.60 -25.63
C LEU A 18 4.04 -2.26 -24.19
N SER A 19 3.84 -0.98 -23.88
CA SER A 19 3.40 -0.52 -22.55
C SER A 19 2.02 -1.06 -22.16
N GLY A 20 1.13 -1.29 -23.13
CA GLY A 20 -0.20 -1.88 -22.92
C GLY A 20 -0.29 -3.39 -23.16
N GLY A 21 0.83 -4.06 -23.49
CA GLY A 21 0.86 -5.47 -23.84
C GLY A 21 0.11 -5.81 -25.15
N TYR A 22 -0.18 -7.10 -25.33
CA TYR A 22 -0.87 -7.63 -26.51
C TYR A 22 -2.18 -8.32 -26.13
N ILE A 23 -3.19 -8.16 -26.99
CA ILE A 23 -4.51 -8.80 -26.83
C ILE A 23 -4.77 -9.68 -28.05
N GLY A 24 -5.04 -10.97 -27.81
CA GLY A 24 -5.42 -11.93 -28.84
C GLY A 24 -6.93 -11.96 -29.02
N VAL A 25 -7.40 -11.94 -30.28
CA VAL A 25 -8.83 -12.00 -30.63
C VAL A 25 -9.01 -13.06 -31.71
N VAL A 26 -10.11 -13.82 -31.65
CA VAL A 26 -10.49 -14.78 -32.70
C VAL A 26 -11.75 -14.26 -33.40
N ASN A 27 -11.59 -13.91 -34.67
CA ASN A 27 -12.68 -13.37 -35.50
C ASN A 27 -13.28 -14.42 -36.44
N ARG A 28 -14.39 -14.06 -37.09
CA ARG A 28 -15.03 -14.85 -38.14
C ARG A 28 -14.10 -15.02 -39.35
N SER A 29 -14.01 -16.24 -39.86
CA SER A 29 -13.32 -16.53 -41.12
C SER A 29 -14.15 -16.07 -42.32
N GLN A 30 -13.54 -16.09 -43.51
CA GLN A 30 -14.25 -15.75 -44.76
C GLN A 30 -15.45 -16.68 -45.00
N GLU A 31 -15.33 -17.96 -44.66
CA GLU A 31 -16.41 -18.93 -44.79
C GLU A 31 -17.54 -18.66 -43.79
N ASP A 32 -17.21 -18.28 -42.54
CA ASP A 32 -18.20 -17.93 -41.52
C ASP A 32 -19.01 -16.68 -41.91
N ILE A 33 -18.39 -15.72 -42.59
CA ILE A 33 -19.06 -14.53 -43.10
C ILE A 33 -20.05 -14.91 -44.20
N VAL A 34 -19.63 -15.73 -45.18
CA VAL A 34 -20.49 -16.18 -46.28
C VAL A 34 -21.67 -17.01 -45.76
N LYS A 35 -21.47 -17.82 -44.72
CA LYS A 35 -22.52 -18.61 -44.07
C LYS A 35 -23.42 -17.79 -43.12
N GLY A 36 -23.14 -16.51 -42.92
CA GLY A 36 -23.94 -15.65 -42.04
C GLY A 36 -23.89 -16.07 -40.57
N LYS A 37 -22.74 -16.56 -40.08
CA LYS A 37 -22.57 -16.97 -38.68
C LYS A 37 -22.90 -15.81 -37.74
N ASP A 38 -23.79 -16.07 -36.80
CA ASP A 38 -24.23 -15.09 -35.80
C ASP A 38 -23.07 -14.65 -34.88
N ILE A 39 -23.17 -13.42 -34.38
CA ILE A 39 -22.17 -12.82 -33.51
C ILE A 39 -22.10 -13.57 -32.18
N LYS A 40 -23.25 -13.99 -31.61
CA LYS A 40 -23.26 -14.72 -30.33
C LYS A 40 -22.57 -16.08 -30.46
N ALA A 41 -22.86 -16.82 -31.53
CA ALA A 41 -22.19 -18.09 -31.83
C ALA A 41 -20.68 -17.92 -32.07
N THR A 42 -20.26 -16.75 -32.58
CA THR A 42 -18.84 -16.43 -32.73
C THR A 42 -18.16 -16.19 -31.38
N LEU A 43 -18.81 -15.46 -30.47
CA LEU A 43 -18.31 -15.22 -29.11
C LEU A 43 -18.18 -16.51 -28.30
N GLU A 44 -19.14 -17.42 -28.42
CA GLU A 44 -19.06 -18.74 -27.76
C GLU A 44 -17.90 -19.57 -28.32
N PHE A 45 -17.72 -19.56 -29.64
CA PHE A 45 -16.59 -20.23 -30.28
C PHE A 45 -15.24 -19.65 -29.85
N GLU A 46 -15.14 -18.32 -29.77
CA GLU A 46 -13.94 -17.63 -29.27
C GLU A 46 -13.63 -18.07 -27.84
N ARG A 47 -14.64 -18.07 -26.96
CA ARG A 47 -14.50 -18.53 -25.57
C ARG A 47 -14.00 -19.97 -25.49
N ASP A 48 -14.60 -20.86 -26.28
CA ASP A 48 -14.24 -22.28 -26.28
C ASP A 48 -12.87 -22.54 -26.89
N PHE A 49 -12.48 -21.77 -27.91
CA PHE A 49 -11.15 -21.81 -28.50
C PHE A 49 -10.09 -21.43 -27.46
N PHE A 50 -10.29 -20.30 -26.76
CA PHE A 50 -9.37 -19.89 -25.72
C PHE A 50 -9.35 -20.84 -24.53
N ASN A 51 -10.49 -21.38 -24.10
CA ASN A 51 -10.54 -22.38 -23.02
C ASN A 51 -9.81 -23.69 -23.36
N LYS A 52 -9.84 -24.11 -24.63
CA LYS A 52 -9.12 -25.31 -25.09
C LYS A 52 -7.63 -25.09 -25.33
N HIS A 53 -7.19 -23.85 -25.54
CA HIS A 53 -5.78 -23.52 -25.78
C HIS A 53 -5.10 -23.01 -24.51
N ASP A 54 -3.84 -23.36 -24.30
CA ASP A 54 -3.03 -22.93 -23.14
C ASP A 54 -2.96 -21.39 -22.93
N ASN A 55 -3.37 -20.60 -23.92
CA ASN A 55 -3.43 -19.14 -23.88
C ASN A 55 -4.52 -18.58 -22.93
N ALA A 56 -5.49 -19.41 -22.47
CA ALA A 56 -6.42 -19.02 -21.40
C ALA A 56 -5.73 -18.66 -20.07
N GLN A 57 -4.48 -19.10 -19.87
CA GLN A 57 -3.70 -18.73 -18.69
C GLN A 57 -3.47 -17.22 -18.58
N LEU A 58 -3.38 -16.50 -19.71
CA LEU A 58 -3.12 -15.06 -19.71
C LEU A 58 -4.34 -14.27 -19.21
N ILE A 59 -5.54 -14.63 -19.67
CA ILE A 59 -6.79 -14.01 -19.22
C ILE A 59 -7.03 -14.33 -17.74
N ASN A 60 -6.77 -15.57 -17.31
CA ASN A 60 -6.88 -15.93 -15.91
C ASN A 60 -5.86 -15.19 -15.04
N ARG A 61 -4.62 -15.00 -15.53
CA ARG A 61 -3.60 -14.20 -14.83
C ARG A 61 -4.01 -12.74 -14.67
N LEU A 62 -4.50 -12.11 -15.74
CA LEU A 62 -4.99 -10.73 -15.68
C LEU A 62 -6.18 -10.58 -14.73
N LYS A 63 -7.11 -11.55 -14.75
CA LYS A 63 -8.24 -11.57 -13.79
C LYS A 63 -7.76 -11.64 -12.35
N GLU A 64 -6.78 -12.51 -12.06
CA GLU A 64 -6.21 -12.60 -10.71
C GLU A 64 -5.44 -11.35 -10.32
N GLU A 65 -4.68 -10.73 -11.24
CA GLU A 65 -3.98 -9.46 -10.95
C GLU A 65 -4.95 -8.33 -10.63
N VAL A 66 -6.01 -8.16 -11.43
CA VAL A 66 -7.06 -7.16 -11.16
C VAL A 66 -7.74 -7.46 -9.83
N ARG A 67 -8.06 -8.73 -9.54
CA ARG A 67 -8.68 -9.15 -8.29
C ARG A 67 -7.78 -8.82 -7.09
N MET A 68 -6.49 -9.10 -7.19
CA MET A 68 -5.50 -8.76 -6.16
C MET A 68 -5.42 -7.24 -5.93
N HIS A 69 -5.35 -6.45 -7.00
CA HIS A 69 -5.33 -4.98 -6.89
C HIS A 69 -6.60 -4.43 -6.24
N LEU A 70 -7.78 -4.96 -6.60
CA LEU A 70 -9.03 -4.57 -5.96
C LEU A 70 -9.03 -4.90 -4.46
N THR A 71 -8.59 -6.09 -4.07
CA THR A 71 -8.51 -6.44 -2.62
C THR A 71 -7.51 -5.59 -1.85
N ASN A 72 -6.42 -5.17 -2.49
CA ASN A 72 -5.44 -4.28 -1.85
C ASN A 72 -6.01 -2.87 -1.68
N LEU A 73 -6.68 -2.34 -2.70
CA LEU A 73 -7.38 -1.06 -2.61
C LEU A 73 -8.49 -1.08 -1.56
N GLU A 74 -9.26 -2.17 -1.46
CA GLU A 74 -10.27 -2.34 -0.41
C GLU A 74 -9.64 -2.31 0.99
N LYS A 75 -8.48 -2.97 1.18
CA LYS A 75 -7.74 -2.92 2.45
C LYS A 75 -7.21 -1.52 2.76
N GLU A 76 -6.64 -0.83 1.78
CA GLU A 76 -6.19 0.55 1.94
C GLU A 76 -7.37 1.46 2.32
N LEU A 77 -8.51 1.32 1.65
CA LEU A 77 -9.70 2.11 1.94
C LEU A 77 -10.26 1.84 3.33
N ASN A 78 -10.26 0.58 3.79
CA ASN A 78 -10.64 0.22 5.16
C ASN A 78 -9.69 0.82 6.22
N ASN A 79 -8.40 0.97 5.92
CA ASN A 79 -7.49 1.68 6.81
C ASN A 79 -7.84 3.17 6.94
N PHE A 80 -8.36 3.78 5.87
CA PHE A 80 -8.79 5.18 5.88
C PHE A 80 -10.20 5.39 6.45
N GLU A 81 -11.06 4.37 6.48
CA GLU A 81 -12.42 4.51 6.99
C GLU A 81 -12.49 4.84 8.50
N ASN A 82 -11.42 4.54 9.25
CA ASN A 82 -11.28 4.93 10.67
C ASN A 82 -10.68 6.33 10.91
N VAL A 83 -10.36 7.08 9.84
CA VAL A 83 -9.65 8.38 9.98
C VAL A 83 -10.62 9.54 10.19
N TYR A 84 -11.88 9.43 9.74
CA TYR A 84 -12.83 10.53 9.84
C TYR A 84 -14.06 10.16 10.70
N PRO A 85 -14.27 10.83 11.85
CA PRO A 85 -15.39 10.52 12.72
C PRO A 85 -16.70 10.97 12.05
N ARG A 86 -17.53 10.00 11.61
CA ARG A 86 -18.87 10.27 11.06
C ARG A 86 -19.90 10.54 12.15
N GLU A 87 -19.70 9.99 13.35
CA GLU A 87 -20.60 10.18 14.49
C GLU A 87 -19.89 10.79 15.72
N LYS A 88 -20.66 11.44 16.60
CA LYS A 88 -20.13 12.05 17.85
C LYS A 88 -19.36 11.05 18.72
N LYS A 89 -19.80 9.79 18.76
CA LYS A 89 -19.15 8.70 19.51
C LYS A 89 -17.74 8.41 19.00
N ASP A 90 -17.52 8.54 17.70
CA ASP A 90 -16.23 8.29 17.05
C ASP A 90 -15.29 9.48 17.25
N THR A 91 -15.83 10.71 17.27
CA THR A 91 -15.05 11.91 17.63
C THR A 91 -14.52 11.81 19.06
N ILE A 92 -15.36 11.38 20.01
CA ILE A 92 -14.94 11.22 21.42
C ILE A 92 -13.86 10.14 21.54
N ARG A 93 -14.01 9.01 20.85
CA ARG A 93 -12.99 7.95 20.81
C ARG A 93 -11.68 8.43 20.21
N LEU A 94 -11.75 9.18 19.11
CA LEU A 94 -10.57 9.77 18.47
C LEU A 94 -9.85 10.75 19.41
N ILE A 95 -10.60 11.68 20.02
CA ILE A 95 -10.04 12.64 20.98
C ILE A 95 -9.40 11.91 22.16
N PHE A 96 -10.07 10.88 22.69
CA PHE A 96 -9.53 10.09 23.78
C PHE A 96 -8.23 9.38 23.39
N ASN A 97 -8.17 8.77 22.21
CA ASN A 97 -6.96 8.12 21.69
C ASN A 97 -5.82 9.13 21.48
N ILE A 98 -6.12 10.33 20.96
CA ILE A 98 -5.13 11.41 20.80
C ILE A 98 -4.62 11.88 22.15
N ILE A 99 -5.50 12.10 23.14
CA ILE A 99 -5.10 12.52 24.49
C ILE A 99 -4.23 11.45 25.15
N TYR A 100 -4.62 10.18 25.02
CA TYR A 100 -3.85 9.06 25.55
C TYR A 100 -2.46 8.99 24.92
N ASP A 101 -2.36 9.14 23.59
CA ASP A 101 -1.07 9.15 22.88
C ASP A 101 -0.20 10.34 23.30
N LEU A 102 -0.77 11.54 23.42
CA LEU A 102 -0.07 12.71 23.94
C LEU A 102 0.46 12.49 25.36
N GLN A 103 -0.34 11.87 26.24
CA GLN A 103 0.08 11.57 27.61
C GLN A 103 1.27 10.59 27.62
N GLN A 104 1.20 9.52 26.83
CA GLN A 104 2.28 8.54 26.74
C GLN A 104 3.56 9.19 26.18
N ASN A 105 3.44 9.97 25.11
CA ASN A 105 4.58 10.66 24.51
C ASN A 105 5.25 11.65 25.49
N PHE A 106 4.45 12.37 26.28
CA PHE A 106 4.98 13.27 27.31
C PHE A 106 5.76 12.53 28.41
N GLU A 107 5.24 11.41 28.90
CA GLU A 107 5.91 10.57 29.92
C GLU A 107 7.25 10.00 29.41
N ILE A 108 7.27 9.56 28.14
CA ILE A 108 8.49 9.09 27.48
C ILE A 108 9.52 10.22 27.38
N GLU A 109 9.07 11.41 26.98
CA GLU A 109 9.92 12.57 26.73
C GLU A 109 10.48 13.20 28.02
N MET A 110 9.75 13.06 29.13
CA MET A 110 10.19 13.49 30.46
C MET A 110 11.18 12.51 31.13
N GLY A 111 11.30 11.28 30.62
CA GLY A 111 12.32 10.32 31.04
C GLY A 111 11.87 9.31 32.10
N SER A 112 10.58 8.97 32.15
CA SER A 112 10.10 7.83 32.94
C SER A 112 10.66 6.51 32.39
N LEU A 113 11.05 5.60 33.30
CA LEU A 113 11.92 4.43 33.08
C LEU A 113 11.37 3.30 32.16
N SER A 114 10.22 3.48 31.52
CA SER A 114 9.44 2.35 30.96
C SER A 114 9.33 2.30 29.43
N SER A 115 10.13 3.06 28.67
CA SER A 115 10.01 3.07 27.20
C SER A 115 11.12 2.31 26.49
N ASN A 116 10.74 1.36 25.62
CA ASN A 116 11.61 0.66 24.67
C ASN A 116 12.20 1.58 23.58
N TYR A 117 11.83 2.87 23.57
CA TYR A 117 12.29 3.89 22.65
C TYR A 117 13.09 4.97 23.40
N ILE A 118 14.23 4.58 23.97
CA ILE A 118 15.22 5.58 24.40
C ILE A 118 15.91 6.08 23.13
N HIS A 119 15.68 7.35 22.78
CA HIS A 119 16.43 8.00 21.69
C HIS A 119 17.90 8.18 22.10
N ASN A 120 18.76 7.24 21.71
CA ASN A 120 20.20 7.24 22.05
C ASN A 120 20.98 8.46 21.53
N ALA A 121 20.40 9.24 20.60
CA ALA A 121 21.04 10.41 20.00
C ALA A 121 20.72 11.73 20.73
N ARG A 122 19.74 11.76 21.65
CA ARG A 122 19.27 13.00 22.29
C ARG A 122 18.91 12.75 23.76
N LEU A 123 19.39 13.63 24.65
CA LEU A 123 18.94 13.68 26.04
C LEU A 123 17.42 13.91 26.09
N SER A 124 16.72 13.22 26.99
CA SER A 124 15.31 13.47 27.28
C SER A 124 15.11 14.91 27.74
N HIS A 125 13.90 15.46 27.58
CA HIS A 125 13.64 16.85 27.97
C HIS A 125 13.83 17.05 29.48
N GLY A 126 13.44 16.07 30.30
CA GLY A 126 13.75 16.08 31.74
C GLY A 126 15.25 16.10 32.04
N ALA A 127 16.06 15.31 31.31
CA ALA A 127 17.52 15.31 31.47
C ALA A 127 18.16 16.63 31.01
N LYS A 128 17.66 17.25 29.93
CA LYS A 128 18.09 18.58 29.48
C LYS A 128 17.78 19.67 30.51
N ILE A 129 16.56 19.67 31.05
CA ILE A 129 16.14 20.62 32.09
C ILE A 129 17.06 20.47 33.31
N ARG A 130 17.27 19.23 33.78
CA ARG A 130 18.18 18.95 34.89
C ARG A 130 19.60 19.44 34.63
N HIS A 131 20.12 19.21 33.43
CA HIS A 131 21.46 19.64 33.05
C HIS A 131 21.59 21.18 33.07
N ILE A 132 20.63 21.90 32.48
CA ILE A 132 20.58 23.36 32.50
C ILE A 132 20.58 23.89 33.94
N PHE A 133 19.71 23.34 34.81
CA PHE A 133 19.64 23.79 36.20
C PHE A 133 20.91 23.44 36.99
N GLN A 134 21.55 22.31 36.72
CA GLN A 134 22.82 21.96 37.36
C GLN A 134 23.97 22.88 36.94
N GLU A 135 24.08 23.22 35.66
CA GLU A 135 25.11 24.16 35.18
C GLU A 135 24.88 25.57 35.73
N VAL A 136 23.63 26.05 35.69
CA VAL A 136 23.29 27.40 36.17
C VAL A 136 23.50 27.53 37.69
N LEU A 137 23.07 26.54 38.48
CA LEU A 137 23.21 26.61 39.95
C LEU A 137 24.67 26.46 40.41
N VAL A 138 25.50 25.67 39.72
CA VAL A 138 26.94 25.56 40.02
C VAL A 138 27.67 26.86 39.67
N CYS A 139 27.28 27.56 38.60
CA CYS A 139 27.83 28.87 38.29
C CYS A 139 27.47 29.93 39.35
N PHE A 140 26.25 29.90 39.91
CA PHE A 140 25.86 30.82 40.99
C PHE A 140 26.59 30.57 42.31
N SER A 141 26.87 29.31 42.68
CA SER A 141 27.65 29.02 43.89
C SER A 141 29.12 29.44 43.76
N LEU A 142 29.72 29.29 42.57
CA LEU A 142 31.08 29.77 42.29
C LEU A 142 31.19 31.30 42.33
N ILE A 143 30.20 32.04 41.83
CA ILE A 143 30.20 33.52 41.87
C ILE A 143 30.04 34.04 43.31
N GLY A 144 29.24 33.37 44.13
CA GLY A 144 29.06 33.72 45.55
C GLY A 144 30.32 33.52 46.41
N SER A 145 31.20 32.58 46.05
CA SER A 145 32.47 32.35 46.76
C SER A 145 33.62 33.27 46.34
N ILE A 146 33.47 34.05 45.26
CA ILE A 146 34.48 35.01 44.78
C ILE A 146 34.25 36.43 45.33
N GLN A 147 33.07 36.69 45.90
CA GLN A 147 32.70 37.98 46.52
C GLN A 147 32.81 38.01 48.06
N SER A 148 33.40 37.00 48.69
CA SER A 148 33.75 37.02 50.12
C SER A 148 35.25 36.87 50.33
#